data_AF-D5MTC1-F1
#
_entry.id   AF-D5MTC1-F1
#
_cell.length_a   1.000
_cell.length_b   1.000
_cell.length_c   1.000
_cell.angle_alpha   90.00
_cell.angle_beta   90.00
_cell.angle_gamma   90.00
#
_symmetry.space_group_name_H-M   'P 1'
#
loop_
_entity.id
_entity.type
_entity.pdbx_description
1 polymer ?
#
loop_
_entity_poly.entity_id
_entity_poly.type
_entity_poly.pdbx_seq_one_letter_code
_entity_poly.pdbx_strand_id
1 'polypeptide(L)'
;MRRKPIFPLRREELEAMHTGSLLKRLEQLHRCEESFEMSDMYPDEVPQGQVVFKNTEEWIRAYHDVKAVLATRENVDKGKERAQKRKPQARERAHRRRDR
;
A
#
# COMPACT_ATOMS: atom_id res chain seq x y z
N MET A 1 -15.15 -4.81 -2.24
CA MET A 1 -14.32 -3.85 -1.48
C MET A 1 -14.13 -2.61 -2.34
N ARG A 2 -14.38 -1.40 -1.83
CA ARG A 2 -14.12 -0.17 -2.59
C ARG A 2 -12.61 0.05 -2.72
N ARG A 3 -12.10 0.19 -3.95
CA ARG A 3 -10.71 0.58 -4.21
C ARG A 3 -10.49 1.97 -3.61
N LYS A 4 -9.34 2.16 -2.94
CA LYS A 4 -8.97 3.48 -2.42
C LYS A 4 -8.30 4.27 -3.54
N PRO A 5 -8.62 5.56 -3.70
CA PRO A 5 -7.98 6.41 -4.68
C PRO A 5 -6.47 6.49 -4.39
N ILE A 6 -5.66 6.46 -5.45
CA ILE A 6 -4.21 6.60 -5.37
C ILE A 6 -3.85 7.93 -6.02
N PHE A 7 -3.31 8.85 -5.24
CA PHE A 7 -2.81 10.11 -5.75
C PHE A 7 -1.31 10.01 -6.00
N PRO A 8 -0.77 10.60 -7.07
CA PRO A 8 0.67 10.77 -7.25
C PRO A 8 1.28 11.44 -6.02
N LEU A 9 2.43 10.95 -5.57
CA LEU A 9 3.21 11.55 -4.50
C LEU A 9 4.60 11.84 -5.03
N ARG A 10 5.20 12.92 -4.54
CA ARG A 10 6.60 13.22 -4.82
C ARG A 10 7.50 12.25 -4.07
N ARG A 11 8.72 12.11 -4.56
CA ARG A 11 9.70 11.20 -3.98
C ARG A 11 10.01 11.53 -2.52
N GLU A 12 10.11 12.81 -2.17
CA GLU A 12 10.40 13.26 -0.81
C GLU A 12 9.29 12.84 0.17
N GLU A 13 8.04 12.88 -0.30
CA GLU A 13 6.89 12.42 0.48
C GLU A 13 6.95 10.91 0.73
N LEU A 14 7.37 10.13 -0.28
CA LEU A 14 7.54 8.67 -0.17
C LEU A 14 8.68 8.31 0.80
N GLU A 15 9.77 9.06 0.79
CA GLU A 15 10.90 8.87 1.69
C GLU A 15 10.49 9.09 3.16
N ALA A 16 9.62 10.08 3.42
CA ALA A 16 9.07 10.35 4.75
C ALA A 16 8.07 9.28 5.24
N MET A 17 7.51 8.44 4.36
CA MET A 17 6.52 7.43 4.76
C MET A 17 7.14 6.27 5.54
N HIS A 18 6.38 5.68 6.47
CA HIS A 18 6.77 4.43 7.10
C HIS A 18 6.74 3.25 6.11
N THR A 19 7.62 2.25 6.27
CA THR A 19 7.79 1.14 5.30
C THR A 19 6.49 0.36 5.07
N GLY A 20 5.69 0.15 6.12
CA GLY A 20 4.39 -0.50 5.99
C GLY A 20 3.40 0.30 5.14
N SER A 21 3.48 1.63 5.14
CA SER A 21 2.64 2.48 4.30
C SER A 21 3.09 2.42 2.84
N LEU A 22 4.40 2.35 2.57
CA LEU A 22 4.94 2.13 1.23
C LEU A 22 4.54 0.76 0.66
N LEU A 23 4.62 -0.31 1.46
CA LEU A 23 4.18 -1.65 1.04
C LEU A 23 2.68 -1.67 0.71
N LYS A 24 1.86 -1.01 1.54
CA LYS A 24 0.42 -0.87 1.26
C LYS A 24 0.15 -0.07 -0.01
N ARG A 25 0.93 0.99 -0.25
CA ARG A 25 0.85 1.78 -1.49
C ARG A 25 1.23 0.95 -2.71
N LEU A 26 2.30 0.15 -2.61
CA LEU A 26 2.70 -0.80 -3.66
C LEU A 26 1.60 -1.82 -3.96
N GLU A 27 0.96 -2.37 -2.92
CA GLU A 27 -0.19 -3.27 -3.06
C GLU A 27 -1.37 -2.59 -3.77
N GLN A 28 -1.64 -1.33 -3.47
CA GLN A 28 -2.67 -0.55 -4.15
C GLN A 28 -2.33 -0.36 -5.64
N LEU A 29 -1.09 -0.01 -5.99
CA LEU A 29 -0.64 0.13 -7.38
C LEU A 29 -0.78 -1.18 -8.15
N HIS A 30 -0.50 -2.33 -7.53
CA HIS A 30 -0.71 -3.63 -8.17
C HIS A 30 -2.18 -3.95 -8.49
N ARG A 31 -3.12 -3.30 -7.81
CA ARG A 31 -4.57 -3.45 -8.01
C ARG A 31 -5.18 -2.48 -9.01
N CYS A 32 -4.39 -1.56 -9.56
CA CYS A 32 -4.78 -0.76 -10.72
C CYS A 32 -5.15 -1.67 -11.90
N GLU A 33 -5.98 -1.17 -12.80
CA GLU A 33 -6.36 -1.91 -14.00
C GLU A 33 -5.23 -1.84 -15.03
N GLU A 34 -5.17 -2.78 -15.96
CA GLU A 34 -4.06 -2.83 -16.92
C GLU A 34 -4.08 -1.62 -17.86
N SER A 35 -5.25 -1.27 -18.38
CA SER A 35 -5.45 -0.20 -19.35
C SER A 35 -6.90 0.29 -19.36
N PHE A 36 -7.15 1.47 -19.94
CA PHE A 36 -8.50 1.98 -20.14
C PHE A 36 -9.29 1.08 -21.12
N GLU A 37 -8.65 0.55 -22.15
CA GLU A 37 -9.31 -0.31 -23.15
C GLU A 37 -9.83 -1.64 -22.58
N MET A 38 -9.25 -2.11 -21.46
CA MET A 38 -9.69 -3.31 -20.75
C MET A 38 -10.65 -3.01 -19.59
N SER A 39 -11.00 -1.74 -19.41
CA SER A 39 -11.86 -1.27 -18.32
C SER A 39 -13.29 -1.09 -18.80
N ASP A 40 -14.24 -1.32 -17.91
CA ASP A 40 -15.64 -0.95 -18.11
C ASP A 40 -15.92 0.53 -17.80
N MET A 41 -14.88 1.34 -17.53
CA MET A 41 -15.02 2.77 -17.22
C MET A 41 -15.29 3.61 -18.47
N TYR A 42 -16.19 4.57 -18.35
CA TYR A 42 -16.36 5.62 -19.36
C TYR A 42 -15.34 6.75 -19.17
N PRO A 43 -14.98 7.51 -20.23
CA PRO A 43 -13.97 8.56 -20.13
C PRO A 43 -14.25 9.64 -19.08
N ASP A 44 -15.52 9.95 -18.82
CA ASP A 44 -15.98 10.90 -17.82
C ASP A 44 -15.90 10.36 -16.38
N GLU A 45 -15.82 9.03 -16.23
CA GLU A 45 -15.66 8.37 -14.94
C GLU A 45 -14.19 8.26 -14.51
N VAL A 46 -13.24 8.45 -15.44
CA VAL A 46 -11.81 8.37 -15.14
C VAL A 46 -11.42 9.53 -14.21
N PRO A 47 -11.09 9.26 -12.94
CA PRO A 47 -10.81 10.32 -11.99
C PRO A 47 -9.51 11.03 -12.34
N GLN A 48 -9.60 12.35 -12.54
CA GLN A 48 -8.43 13.18 -12.80
C GLN A 48 -7.50 13.24 -11.58
N GLY A 49 -6.19 13.24 -11.84
CA GLY A 49 -5.14 13.31 -10.81
C GLY A 49 -5.01 12.05 -9.96
N GLN A 50 -5.63 10.93 -10.36
CA GLN A 50 -5.47 9.64 -9.70
C GLN A 50 -4.77 8.64 -10.62
N VAL A 51 -3.99 7.77 -10.00
CA VAL A 51 -3.33 6.66 -10.67
C VAL A 51 -4.31 5.48 -10.76
N VAL A 52 -4.83 5.22 -11.96
CA VAL A 52 -5.90 4.22 -12.19
C VAL A 52 -5.44 3.04 -13.04
N PHE A 53 -4.70 3.30 -14.12
CA PHE A 53 -4.28 2.28 -15.08
C PHE A 53 -2.77 2.09 -15.10
N LYS A 54 -2.31 0.85 -15.25
CA LYS A 54 -0.90 0.47 -15.24
C LYS A 54 -0.14 0.93 -16.47
N ASN A 55 -0.84 1.08 -17.60
CA ASN A 55 -0.27 1.57 -18.85
C ASN A 55 0.00 3.08 -18.88
N THR A 56 -0.38 3.84 -17.84
CA THR A 56 -0.10 5.28 -17.81
C THR A 56 1.31 5.59 -17.30
N GLU A 57 1.87 6.70 -17.79
CA GLU A 57 3.15 7.20 -17.29
C GLU A 57 3.12 7.49 -15.78
N GLU A 58 1.98 7.95 -15.27
CA GLU A 58 1.79 8.26 -13.84
C GLU A 58 1.93 7.01 -12.98
N TRP A 59 1.36 5.88 -13.43
CA TRP A 59 1.50 4.60 -12.72
C TRP A 59 2.94 4.11 -12.77
N ILE A 60 3.57 4.16 -13.95
CA ILE A 60 4.96 3.73 -14.13
C ILE A 60 5.88 4.52 -13.19
N ARG A 61 5.78 5.86 -13.19
CA ARG A 61 6.57 6.73 -12.31
C ARG A 61 6.31 6.41 -10.84
N ALA A 62 5.04 6.36 -10.42
CA ALA A 62 4.68 6.07 -9.04
C ALA A 62 5.16 4.68 -8.57
N TYR A 63 5.10 3.68 -9.44
CA TYR A 63 5.60 2.33 -9.17
C TYR A 63 7.12 2.32 -8.98
N HIS A 64 7.84 2.95 -9.90
CA HIS A 64 9.30 3.05 -9.85
C HIS A 64 9.78 3.79 -8.60
N ASP A 65 9.15 4.92 -8.26
CA ASP A 65 9.53 5.70 -7.08
C ASP A 65 9.32 4.91 -5.78
N VAL A 66 8.17 4.25 -5.62
CA VAL A 66 7.89 3.42 -4.44
C VAL A 66 8.90 2.27 -4.35
N LYS A 67 9.21 1.61 -5.47
CA LYS A 67 10.20 0.52 -5.51
C LYS A 67 11.61 1.01 -5.19
N ALA A 68 12.01 2.19 -5.69
CA ALA A 68 13.30 2.79 -5.40
C ALA A 68 13.44 3.12 -3.91
N VAL A 69 12.43 3.75 -3.29
CA VAL A 69 12.44 4.06 -1.86
C VAL A 69 12.39 2.78 -1.00
N LEU A 70 11.68 1.74 -1.42
CA LEU A 70 11.70 0.46 -0.71
C LEU A 70 13.06 -0.24 -0.81
N ALA A 71 13.77 -0.11 -1.94
CA ALA A 71 15.06 -0.74 -2.15
C ALA A 71 16.18 -0.15 -1.27
N THR A 72 16.06 1.12 -0.85
CA THR A 72 17.01 1.74 0.09
C THR A 72 16.79 1.34 1.54
N ARG A 73 15.66 0.67 1.85
CA ARG A 73 15.30 0.32 3.22
C ARG A 73 15.86 -1.04 3.58
N GLU A 74 16.36 -1.13 4.81
CA GLU A 74 16.80 -2.40 5.39
C GLU A 74 15.65 -3.41 5.37
N ASN A 75 15.91 -4.56 4.76
CA ASN A 75 14.99 -5.69 4.79
C ASN A 75 15.09 -6.36 6.15
N VAL A 76 14.19 -6.00 7.07
CA VAL A 76 14.19 -6.61 8.39
C VAL A 76 13.19 -7.76 8.44
N ASP A 77 13.68 -8.97 8.71
CA ASP A 77 12.90 -10.19 8.96
C ASP A 77 12.11 -10.13 10.30
N LYS A 78 11.31 -9.07 10.49
CA LYS A 78 10.52 -8.79 11.72
C LYS A 78 9.33 -9.73 11.91
N GLY A 79 9.07 -10.66 10.98
CA GLY A 79 7.96 -11.61 11.05
C GLY A 79 8.04 -12.49 12.30
N LYS A 80 9.24 -12.95 12.67
CA LYS A 80 9.46 -13.83 13.83
C LYS A 80 9.35 -13.08 15.16
N GLU A 81 9.88 -11.86 15.28
CA GLU A 81 9.80 -11.08 16.52
C GLU A 81 8.40 -10.51 16.81
N ARG A 82 7.70 -10.00 15.79
CA ARG A 82 6.34 -9.44 15.98
C ARG A 82 5.30 -10.51 16.31
N ALA A 83 5.41 -11.71 15.72
CA ALA A 83 4.53 -12.83 16.07
C ALA A 83 4.71 -13.26 17.54
N GLN A 84 5.94 -13.25 18.04
CA GLN A 84 6.24 -13.56 19.43
C GLN A 84 5.68 -12.52 20.41
N LYS A 85 5.74 -11.22 20.07
CA LYS A 85 5.15 -10.14 20.89
C LYS A 85 3.61 -10.11 20.90
N ARG A 86 2.94 -10.60 19.83
CA ARG A 86 1.46 -10.65 19.74
C ARG A 86 0.82 -11.74 20.61
N LYS A 87 1.49 -12.88 20.81
CA LYS A 87 0.98 -14.01 21.60
C LYS A 87 0.71 -13.68 23.08
N PRO A 88 1.60 -13.01 23.84
CA PRO A 88 1.34 -12.69 25.25
C PRO A 88 0.23 -11.65 25.42
N GLN A 89 0.18 -10.61 24.57
CA GLN A 89 -0.84 -9.55 24.67
C GLN A 89 -2.26 -10.03 24.34
N ALA A 90 -2.42 -11.00 23.43
CA ALA A 90 -3.72 -11.60 23.14
C ALA A 90 -4.24 -12.46 24.30
N ARG A 91 -3.36 -13.21 24.98
CA ARG A 91 -3.69 -13.99 26.18
C ARG A 91 -4.10 -13.10 27.35
N GLU A 92 -3.38 -12.01 27.58
CA GLU A 92 -3.66 -11.08 28.69
C GLU A 92 -5.01 -10.35 28.52
N ARG A 93 -5.35 -9.95 27.29
CA ARG A 93 -6.66 -9.36 26.97
C ARG A 93 -7.80 -10.37 27.08
N ALA A 94 -7.56 -11.64 26.75
CA ALA A 94 -8.55 -12.70 26.90
C ALA A 94 -8.80 -13.04 28.38
N HIS A 95 -7.75 -13.05 29.21
CA HIS A 95 -7.87 -13.25 30.67
C HIS A 95 -8.68 -12.15 31.32
N ARG A 96 -8.37 -10.87 31.03
CA ARG A 96 -9.09 -9.71 31.56
C ARG A 96 -10.58 -9.63 31.18
N ARG A 97 -11.00 -10.33 30.12
CA ARG A 97 -12.41 -10.43 29.71
C ARG A 97 -13.16 -11.57 30.39
N ARG A 98 -12.44 -12.50 31.02
CA ARG A 98 -13.01 -13.67 31.69
C ARG A 98 -13.28 -13.44 33.18
N ASP A 99 -12.59 -12.45 33.78
CA ASP A 99 -12.73 -12.05 35.19
C ASP A 99 -13.76 -10.91 35.42
N ARG A 100 -14.58 -10.59 34.41
CA ARG A 100 -15.65 -9.58 34.48
C ARG A 100 -16.98 -10.21 34.12
#